data_AF-A0A532C2S3-F1
#
_entry.id   AF-A0A532C2S3-F1
#
_cell.length_a   1.000
_cell.length_b   1.000
_cell.length_c   1.000
_cell.angle_alpha   90.00
_cell.angle_beta   90.00
_cell.angle_gamma   90.00
#
_symmetry.space_group_name_H-M   'P 1'
#
loop_
_entity.id
_entity.type
_entity.pdbx_description
1 polymer ?
#
loop_
_entity_poly.entity_id
_entity_poly.type
_entity_poly.pdbx_seq_one_letter_code
_entity_poly.pdbx_strand_id
1 'polypeptide(L)' 'MYLCLCKGITDSDIREAGQAGIVMPCQLKAKFGLKDPGCCGRCSKNIHEFAEIAMSAQQAPSLNSLRR' A
#
# COMPACT_ATOMS: atom_id res chain seq x y z
N MET A 1 -6.76 7.90 6.67
CA MET A 1 -7.33 8.71 5.57
C MET A 1 -7.62 7.81 4.37
N TYR A 2 -8.62 8.11 3.53
CA TYR A 2 -8.82 7.39 2.26
C TYR A 2 -7.87 7.89 1.16
N LEU A 3 -7.14 6.96 0.54
CA LEU A 3 -6.21 7.20 -0.56
C LEU A 3 -6.85 6.83 -1.93
N CYS A 4 -7.83 5.92 -1.93
CA CYS A 4 -8.64 5.64 -3.11
C CYS A 4 -10.11 5.44 -2.73
N LEU A 5 -10.98 6.35 -3.16
CA LEU A 5 -12.42 6.27 -2.91
C LEU A 5 -13.10 5.15 -3.71
N CYS A 6 -12.67 4.90 -4.96
CA CYS A 6 -13.29 3.88 -5.82
C CYS A 6 -13.17 2.46 -5.25
N LYS A 7 -12.11 2.20 -4.49
CA LYS A 7 -11.81 0.88 -3.93
C LYS A 7 -11.85 0.87 -2.39
N GLY A 8 -12.23 1.99 -1.77
CA GLY A 8 -12.28 2.13 -0.32
C GLY A 8 -10.93 1.97 0.39
N ILE A 9 -9.82 2.31 -0.26
CA ILE A 9 -8.47 2.07 0.27
C ILE A 9 -8.07 3.23 1.17
N THR A 10 -7.61 2.89 2.36
CA THR A 10 -7.14 3.79 3.40
C THR A 10 -5.63 3.70 3.61
N ASP A 11 -5.07 4.69 4.28
CA ASP A 11 -3.70 4.66 4.81
C ASP A 11 -3.39 3.35 5.57
N SER A 12 -4.32 2.90 6.42
CA SER A 12 -4.17 1.67 7.20
C SER A 12 -3.97 0.45 6.31
N ASP A 13 -4.75 0.32 5.23
CA ASP A 13 -4.62 -0.79 4.27
C ASP A 13 -3.23 -0.79 3.59
N ILE A 14 -2.69 0.39 3.29
CA ILE A 14 -1.35 0.53 2.70
C ILE A 14 -0.27 0.16 3.70
N ARG A 15 -0.42 0.57 4.97
CA ARG A 15 0.52 0.21 6.03
C ARG A 15 0.54 -1.29 6.30
N GLU A 16 -0.62 -1.94 6.31
CA GLU A 16 -0.73 -3.41 6.39
C GLU A 16 -0.04 -4.09 5.20
N ALA A 17 -0.19 -3.55 3.98
CA ALA A 17 0.54 -4.04 2.82
C ALA A 17 2.06 -3.92 3.01
N GLY A 18 2.53 -2.79 3.54
CA GLY A 18 3.94 -2.56 3.86
C GLY A 18 4.50 -3.54 4.89
N GLN A 19 3.74 -3.82 5.96
CA GLN A 19 4.10 -4.83 6.96
C GLN A 19 4.20 -6.25 6.37
N ALA A 20 3.40 -6.54 5.35
CA ALA A 20 3.48 -7.78 4.57
C ALA A 20 4.61 -7.78 3.52
N GLY A 21 5.44 -6.74 3.47
CA GLY A 21 6.55 -6.60 2.52
C GLY A 21 6.14 -6.13 1.11
N ILE A 22 4.90 -5.69 0.93
CA ILE A 22 4.39 -5.19 -0.35
C ILE A 22 4.60 -3.69 -0.40
N VAL A 23 5.71 -3.28 -1.01
CA VAL A 23 6.16 -1.87 -1.03
C VAL A 23 6.38 -1.30 -2.42
N MET A 24 6.52 -2.16 -3.44
CA MET A 24 6.77 -1.66 -4.79
C MET A 24 5.47 -1.15 -5.44
N PRO A 25 5.51 -0.03 -6.18
CA PRO A 25 4.33 0.53 -6.86
C PRO A 25 3.55 -0.46 -7.74
N CYS A 26 4.25 -1.35 -8.45
CA CYS A 26 3.63 -2.37 -9.29
C CYS A 26 2.86 -3.40 -8.45
N GLN A 27 3.41 -3.82 -7.30
CA GLN A 27 2.78 -4.77 -6.39
C GLN A 27 1.56 -4.14 -5.70
N LEU A 28 1.66 -2.87 -5.28
CA LEU A 28 0.54 -2.12 -4.70
C LEU A 28 -0.60 -1.96 -5.71
N LYS A 29 -0.29 -1.59 -6.96
CA LYS A 29 -1.29 -1.52 -8.04
C LYS A 29 -2.01 -2.84 -8.26
N ALA A 30 -1.30 -3.95 -8.22
CA ALA A 30 -1.86 -5.29 -8.38
C ALA A 30 -2.71 -5.69 -7.16
N LYS A 31 -2.17 -5.55 -5.93
CA LYS A 31 -2.85 -5.89 -4.67
C LYS A 31 -4.20 -5.19 -4.53
N PHE A 32 -4.25 -3.91 -4.92
CA PHE A 32 -5.41 -3.04 -4.71
C PHE A 32 -6.29 -2.87 -5.96
N GLY A 33 -5.98 -3.56 -7.06
CA GLY A 33 -6.79 -3.49 -8.28
C GLY A 33 -6.88 -2.07 -8.85
N LEU A 34 -5.81 -1.27 -8.75
CA LEU A 34 -5.83 0.16 -9.14
C LEU A 34 -5.84 0.38 -10.65
N LYS A 35 -5.69 -0.70 -11.43
CA LYS A 35 -5.80 -0.74 -12.89
C LYS A 35 -7.00 -1.55 -13.37
N ASP A 36 -7.87 -1.98 -12.47
CA ASP A 36 -9.03 -2.77 -12.86
C ASP A 36 -10.00 -1.93 -13.71
N PRO A 37 -10.71 -2.55 -14.68
CA PRO A 37 -11.78 -1.91 -15.41
C PRO A 37 -12.80 -1.27 -14.44
N GLY A 38 -13.20 -0.02 -14.72
CA GLY A 38 -14.15 0.72 -13.88
C GLY A 38 -13.53 1.51 -12.73
N CYS A 39 -12.21 1.41 -12.47
CA CYS A 39 -11.52 2.32 -11.54
C CYS A 39 -11.20 3.65 -12.21
N CYS A 40 -11.38 4.78 -11.50
CA CYS A 40 -11.11 6.11 -12.08
C CYS A 40 -9.63 6.39 -12.38
N GLY A 41 -8.71 5.55 -11.87
CA GLY A 41 -7.28 5.63 -12.14
C GLY A 41 -6.54 6.83 -11.52
N ARG A 42 -7.22 7.72 -10.77
CA ARG A 42 -6.59 8.91 -10.18
C ARG A 42 -5.52 8.56 -9.15
N CYS A 43 -5.83 7.63 -8.25
CA CYS A 43 -4.91 7.11 -7.24
C CYS A 43 -3.65 6.45 -7.87
N SER A 44 -3.80 5.78 -9.02
CA SER A 44 -2.67 5.18 -9.74
C SER A 44 -1.62 6.18 -10.21
N LYS A 45 -1.98 7.47 -10.37
CA LYS A 45 -1.03 8.55 -10.71
C LYS A 45 -0.15 8.92 -9.53
N ASN A 46 -0.67 8.82 -8.30
CA ASN A 46 0.05 9.12 -7.07
C ASN A 46 0.54 7.86 -6.33
N ILE A 47 0.87 6.79 -7.06
CA ILE A 47 1.25 5.51 -6.47
C ILE A 47 2.52 5.59 -5.61
N HIS A 48 3.35 6.60 -5.82
CA HIS A 48 4.57 6.79 -5.03
C HIS A 48 4.25 7.11 -3.57
N GLU A 49 3.18 7.85 -3.30
CA GLU A 49 2.70 8.10 -1.93
C GLU A 49 2.31 6.80 -1.23
N PHE A 50 1.68 5.87 -1.96
CA PHE A 50 1.34 4.55 -1.42
C PHE A 50 2.62 3.76 -1.09
N ALA A 51 3.64 3.83 -1.95
CA ALA A 51 4.91 3.17 -1.72
C ALA A 51 5.64 3.76 -0.51
N GLU A 52 5.65 5.09 -0.34
CA GLU A 52 6.26 5.76 0.81
C GLU A 52 5.61 5.35 2.14
N ILE A 53 4.28 5.32 2.19
CA ILE A 53 3.52 4.85 3.36
C ILE A 53 3.83 3.38 3.65
N ALA A 54 3.82 2.53 2.62
CA ALA A 54 4.11 1.10 2.76
C ALA A 54 5.55 0.86 3.23
N MET A 55 6.54 1.56 2.66
CA MET A 55 7.95 1.47 3.06
C MET A 55 8.16 1.91 4.51
N SER A 56 7.51 2.99 4.92
CA SER A 56 7.55 3.48 6.30
C SER A 56 6.99 2.44 7.28
N ALA A 57 5.95 1.69 6.87
CA ALA A 57 5.38 0.61 7.66
C ALA A 57 6.22 -0.68 7.65
N GLN A 58 6.95 -0.96 6.57
CA GLN A 58 7.88 -2.09 6.48
C GLN A 58 9.09 -1.92 7.41
N GLN A 59 9.59 -0.68 7.53
CA GLN A 59 10.74 -0.34 8.38
C GLN A 59 10.40 -0.22 9.86
N ALA A 60 9.11 -0.18 10.22
CA ALA A 60 8.71 -0.29 11.62
C ALA A 60 9.25 -1.62 12.14
N PRO A 61 10.21 -1.61 13.10
CA PRO A 61 10.83 -2.84 13.55
C PRO A 61 9.73 -3.68 14.19
N SER A 62 9.40 -4.78 13.53
CA SER A 62 8.81 -5.91 14.23
C SER A 62 9.80 -6.26 15.33
N LEU A 63 9.49 -5.87 16.56
CA LEU A 63 10.22 -6.20 17.78
C LEU A 63 10.26 -7.73 18.05
N ASN A 64 9.94 -8.55 17.05
CA ASN A 64 9.74 -9.99 17.11
C ASN A 64 10.75 -10.80 16.27
N SER A 65 11.71 -10.18 15.58
CA SER A 65 12.77 -10.91 14.86
C SER A 65 13.98 -11.28 15.72
N LEU A 66 14.00 -10.93 17.02
CA LEU A 66 15.07 -11.30 17.98
C LEU A 66 14.77 -12.56 18.82
N ARG A 67 13.80 -13.39 18.40
CA ARG A 67 13.59 -14.73 18.96
C ARG A 67 13.66 -15.80 17.86
N ARG A 68 14.86 -16.15 17.41
CA ARG A 68 15.21 -17.53 17.05
C ARG A 68 16.71 -17.70 16.95
#